data_AF-R9JQL6-F1
#
_entry.id   AF-R9JQL6-F1
#
_cell.length_a   1.000
_cell.length_b   1.000
_cell.length_c   1.000
_cell.angle_alpha   90.00
_cell.angle_beta   90.00
_cell.angle_gamma   90.00
#
_symmetry.space_group_name_H-M   'P 1'
#
loop_
_entity.id
_entity.type
_entity.pdbx_description
1 polymer ?
#
loop_
_entity_poly.entity_id
_entity_poly.type
_entity_poly.pdbx_seq_one_letter_code
_entity_poly.pdbx_strand_id
1 'polypeptide(L)'
;MAEIATLRTHIINYVKTREVYAAYRKAGYSKKFLAEHEADILLHKAAKQAFDDLGIKKLPTVKSLQAEYATLLEEKKKDYAEYRRSREEMRELLAAKANVDRLMGYGEERQNDREKEQGQDR
;
A
#
# COMPACT_ATOMS: atom_id res chain seq x y z
N MET A 1 1.15 0.82 -3.75
CA MET A 1 1.94 1.97 -3.22
C MET A 1 2.25 3.01 -4.30
N ALA A 2 2.59 2.61 -5.53
CA ALA A 2 2.89 3.55 -6.63
C ALA A 2 1.70 4.46 -7.01
N GLU A 3 0.47 3.95 -6.96
CA GLU A 3 -0.77 4.70 -7.22
C GLU A 3 -1.01 5.85 -6.22
N ILE A 4 -0.57 5.69 -4.97
CA ILE A 4 -0.72 6.72 -3.93
C ILE A 4 0.33 7.83 -4.12
N ALA A 5 1.55 7.46 -4.49
CA ALA A 5 2.63 8.41 -4.76
C ALA A 5 2.34 9.27 -6.00
N THR A 6 1.79 8.65 -7.05
CA THR A 6 1.34 9.36 -8.25
C THR A 6 0.16 10.29 -7.94
N LEU A 7 -0.85 9.84 -7.19
CA LEU A 7 -1.95 10.71 -6.74
C LEU A 7 -1.44 11.92 -5.95
N ARG A 8 -0.54 11.71 -4.98
CA ARG A 8 0.09 12.81 -4.21
C ARG A 8 0.79 13.82 -5.11
N THR A 9 1.49 13.34 -6.13
CA THR A 9 2.20 14.17 -7.11
C THR A 9 1.22 15.02 -7.91
N HIS A 10 0.12 14.43 -8.40
CA HIS A 10 -0.93 15.16 -9.10
C HIS A 10 -1.58 16.24 -8.23
N ILE A 11 -1.82 15.98 -6.94
CA ILE A 11 -2.42 16.99 -6.04
C ILE A 11 -1.47 18.16 -5.81
N ILE A 12 -0.19 17.88 -5.57
CA ILE A 12 0.82 18.94 -5.39
C ILE A 12 0.94 19.77 -6.67
N ASN A 13 1.01 19.11 -7.83
CA ASN A 13 1.11 19.78 -9.12
C ASN A 13 -0.13 20.63 -9.39
N TYR A 14 -1.33 20.12 -9.12
CA TYR A 14 -2.58 20.88 -9.29
C TYR A 14 -2.62 22.13 -8.41
N VAL A 15 -2.25 22.02 -7.13
CA VAL A 15 -2.25 23.18 -6.21
C VAL A 15 -1.25 24.24 -6.66
N LYS A 16 -0.03 23.84 -7.04
CA LYS A 16 1.02 24.77 -7.49
C LYS A 16 0.68 25.45 -8.82
N THR A 17 0.10 24.71 -9.75
CA THR A 17 -0.22 25.20 -11.10
C THR A 17 -1.57 25.92 -11.18
N ARG A 18 -2.40 25.83 -10.14
CA ARG A 18 -3.73 26.47 -10.08
C ARG A 18 -3.66 27.98 -10.27
N GLU A 19 -2.68 28.64 -9.66
CA GLU A 19 -2.55 30.11 -9.76
C GLU A 19 -2.11 30.52 -11.17
N VAL A 20 -1.16 29.78 -11.76
CA VAL A 20 -0.70 29.98 -13.14
C VAL A 20 -1.85 29.76 -14.13
N TYR A 21 -2.65 28.70 -13.94
CA TYR A 21 -3.81 28.44 -14.78
C TYR A 21 -4.93 29.48 -14.59
N ALA A 22 -5.11 30.01 -13.37
CA ALA A 22 -6.04 31.10 -13.10
C ALA A 22 -5.60 32.41 -13.77
N ALA A 23 -4.30 32.72 -13.77
CA ALA A 23 -3.72 33.83 -14.49
C ALA A 23 -3.87 33.66 -16.01
N TYR A 24 -3.62 32.46 -16.54
CA TYR A 24 -3.84 32.12 -17.94
C TYR A 24 -5.29 32.32 -18.39
N ARG A 25 -6.25 31.92 -17.54
CA ARG A 25 -7.68 32.15 -17.78
C ARG A 25 -8.04 33.64 -17.76
N LYS A 26 -7.48 34.41 -16.82
CA LYS A 26 -7.70 35.87 -16.73
C LYS A 26 -7.07 36.62 -17.91
N ALA A 27 -5.95 36.14 -18.42
CA ALA A 27 -5.28 36.70 -19.60
C ALA A 27 -5.98 36.35 -20.93
N GLY A 28 -7.18 35.74 -20.89
CA GLY A 28 -7.98 35.47 -22.08
C GLY A 28 -7.37 34.42 -23.02
N TYR A 29 -6.63 33.45 -22.49
CA TYR A 29 -5.96 32.41 -23.29
C TYR A 29 -4.90 32.97 -24.26
N SER A 30 -4.17 34.00 -23.82
CA SER A 30 -3.05 34.57 -24.58
C SER A 30 -2.04 33.49 -24.99
N LYS A 31 -1.74 33.40 -26.29
CA LYS A 31 -0.73 32.47 -26.84
C LYS A 31 0.67 32.72 -26.27
N LYS A 32 1.00 33.96 -25.90
CA LYS A 32 2.29 34.30 -25.27
C LYS A 32 2.41 33.67 -23.89
N PHE A 33 1.35 33.76 -23.08
CA PHE A 33 1.30 33.19 -21.74
C PHE A 33 1.27 31.65 -21.77
N LEU A 34 0.66 31.07 -22.81
CA LEU A 34 0.70 29.62 -23.03
C LEU A 34 2.11 29.15 -23.34
N ALA A 35 2.87 29.86 -24.18
CA ALA A 35 4.24 29.47 -24.51
C ALA A 35 5.19 29.59 -23.30
N GLU A 36 4.96 30.58 -22.44
CA GLU A 36 5.80 30.82 -21.26
C GLU A 36 5.50 29.86 -20.09
N HIS A 37 4.25 29.40 -19.97
CA HIS A 37 3.79 28.50 -18.91
C HIS A 37 3.26 27.15 -19.43
N GLU A 38 3.72 26.70 -20.60
CA GLU A 38 3.17 25.52 -21.28
C GLU A 38 3.27 24.25 -20.41
N ALA A 39 4.44 24.06 -19.79
CA ALA A 39 4.70 22.92 -18.90
C ALA A 39 3.76 22.91 -17.69
N ASP A 40 3.54 24.06 -17.06
CA ASP A 40 2.66 24.20 -15.90
C ASP A 40 1.19 23.97 -16.27
N ILE A 41 0.76 24.47 -17.42
CA ILE A 41 -0.61 24.29 -17.93
C ILE A 41 -0.87 22.82 -18.29
N LEU A 42 0.10 22.14 -18.91
CA LEU A 42 0.02 20.71 -19.20
C LEU A 42 -0.06 19.88 -17.92
N LEU A 43 0.79 20.18 -16.93
CA LEU A 43 0.74 19.53 -15.63
C LEU A 43 -0.60 19.75 -14.91
N HIS A 44 -1.17 20.95 -15.00
CA HIS A 44 -2.49 21.25 -14.44
C HIS A 44 -3.59 20.43 -15.11
N LYS A 45 -3.57 20.35 -16.45
CA LYS A 45 -4.54 19.56 -17.22
C LYS A 45 -4.42 18.06 -16.94
N ALA A 46 -3.21 17.53 -16.93
CA ALA A 46 -2.96 16.13 -16.63
C ALA A 46 -3.42 15.77 -15.20
N ALA A 47 -3.13 16.63 -14.22
CA ALA A 47 -3.63 16.43 -12.86
C ALA A 47 -5.15 16.51 -12.79
N LYS A 48 -5.78 17.48 -13.48
CA LYS A 48 -7.24 17.60 -13.53
C LYS A 48 -7.89 16.34 -14.14
N GLN A 49 -7.35 15.85 -15.24
CA GLN A 49 -7.86 14.65 -15.90
C GLN A 49 -7.74 13.41 -15.01
N ALA A 50 -6.62 13.25 -14.30
CA ALA A 50 -6.47 12.17 -13.32
C ALA A 50 -7.53 12.25 -12.19
N PHE A 51 -7.93 13.46 -11.76
CA PHE A 51 -9.02 13.61 -10.78
C PHE A 51 -10.41 13.33 -11.36
N ASP A 52 -10.64 13.73 -12.61
CA ASP A 52 -11.89 13.47 -13.33
C ASP A 52 -12.08 11.95 -13.55
N ASP A 53 -11.01 11.23 -13.93
CA ASP A 53 -11.01 9.76 -14.10
C ASP A 53 -11.30 9.03 -12.77
N LEU A 54 -10.86 9.59 -11.65
CA LEU A 54 -11.14 9.06 -10.31
C LEU A 54 -12.55 9.43 -9.80
N GLY A 55 -13.32 10.22 -10.55
CA GLY A 55 -14.70 10.61 -10.20
C GLY A 55 -14.80 11.50 -8.95
N ILE A 56 -13.70 12.13 -8.54
CA ILE A 56 -13.62 12.86 -7.27
C ILE A 56 -14.19 14.28 -7.45
N LYS A 57 -15.46 14.47 -7.04
CA LYS A 57 -16.17 15.77 -7.15
C LYS A 57 -15.62 16.89 -6.23
N LYS A 58 -14.90 16.54 -5.17
CA LYS A 58 -14.26 17.49 -4.25
C LYS A 58 -12.79 17.11 -4.10
N LEU A 59 -11.90 17.93 -4.65
CA LEU A 59 -10.45 17.80 -4.46
C LEU A 59 -10.16 17.66 -2.97
N PRO A 60 -9.74 16.47 -2.50
CA PRO A 60 -9.35 16.31 -1.11
C PRO A 60 -8.09 17.14 -0.91
N THR A 61 -8.10 17.99 0.10
CA THR A 61 -6.91 18.79 0.43
C THR A 61 -5.77 17.81 0.73
N VAL A 62 -4.53 18.09 0.27
CA VAL A 62 -3.35 17.21 0.51
C VAL A 62 -3.27 16.76 1.99
N LYS A 63 -3.66 17.65 2.91
CA LYS A 63 -3.72 17.38 4.35
C LYS A 63 -4.70 16.28 4.76
N SER A 64 -5.90 16.20 4.17
CA SER A 64 -6.88 15.16 4.53
C SER A 64 -6.40 13.79 4.05
N LEU A 65 -5.91 13.71 2.81
CA LEU A 65 -5.32 12.49 2.26
C LEU A 65 -4.10 12.02 3.05
N GLN A 66 -3.26 12.94 3.51
CA GLN A 66 -2.10 12.60 4.33
C GLN A 66 -2.50 12.11 5.73
N ALA A 67 -3.58 12.65 6.31
CA ALA A 67 -4.12 12.22 7.61
C ALA A 67 -4.82 10.84 7.51
N GLU A 68 -5.65 10.64 6.49
CA GLU A 68 -6.28 9.34 6.19
C GLU A 68 -5.22 8.27 5.90
N TYR A 69 -4.14 8.62 5.20
CA TYR A 69 -3.03 7.71 5.00
C TYR A 69 -2.29 7.37 6.30
N ALA A 70 -2.01 8.37 7.14
CA ALA A 70 -1.33 8.15 8.41
C ALA A 70 -2.14 7.24 9.34
N THR A 71 -3.45 7.42 9.39
CA THR A 71 -4.39 6.58 10.16
C THR A 71 -4.44 5.14 9.62
N LEU A 72 -4.61 4.94 8.31
CA LEU A 72 -4.54 3.61 7.67
C LEU A 72 -3.22 2.90 7.93
N LEU A 73 -2.11 3.64 7.97
CA LEU A 73 -0.78 3.07 8.20
C LEU A 73 -0.57 2.69 9.68
N GLU A 74 -1.16 3.45 10.60
CA GLU A 74 -1.25 3.06 12.02
C GLU A 74 -2.11 1.81 12.22
N GLU A 75 -3.30 1.75 11.61
CA GLU A 75 -4.19 0.59 11.69
C GLU A 75 -3.49 -0.66 11.16
N LYS A 76 -2.90 -0.59 9.96
CA LYS A 76 -2.11 -1.70 9.41
C LYS A 76 -0.99 -2.16 10.36
N LYS A 77 -0.31 -1.22 11.04
CA LYS A 77 0.76 -1.56 11.98
C LYS A 77 0.21 -2.27 13.23
N LYS A 78 -0.94 -1.83 13.74
CA LYS A 78 -1.60 -2.45 14.90
C LYS A 78 -2.04 -3.88 14.55
N ASP A 79 -2.73 -4.05 13.43
CA ASP A 79 -3.19 -5.37 12.97
C ASP A 79 -2.02 -6.33 12.71
N TYR A 80 -0.92 -5.81 12.14
CA TYR A 80 0.27 -6.63 11.87
C TYR A 80 1.00 -7.04 13.16
N ALA A 81 0.93 -6.24 14.23
CA ALA A 81 1.51 -6.60 15.52
C ALA A 81 0.73 -7.74 16.18
N GLU A 82 -0.60 -7.72 16.11
CA GLU A 82 -1.46 -8.81 16.62
C GLU A 82 -1.28 -10.09 15.81
N TYR A 83 -1.24 -9.99 14.47
CA TYR A 83 -0.94 -11.12 13.61
C TYR A 83 0.42 -11.75 13.92
N ARG A 84 1.44 -10.92 14.16
CA ARG A 84 2.79 -11.41 14.51
C ARG A 84 2.78 -12.18 15.84
N ARG A 85 2.13 -11.64 16.87
CA ARG A 85 2.03 -12.29 18.19
C ARG A 85 1.31 -13.63 18.10
N SER A 86 0.16 -13.66 17.42
CA SER A 86 -0.61 -14.90 17.21
C SER A 86 0.19 -15.97 16.45
N ARG A 87 1.02 -15.56 15.47
CA ARG A 87 1.93 -16.47 14.75
C ARG A 87 3.05 -17.02 15.63
N GLU A 88 3.63 -16.21 16.51
CA GLU A 88 4.64 -16.65 17.47
C GLU A 88 4.04 -17.63 18.49
N GLU A 89 2.87 -17.31 19.06
CA GLU A 89 2.13 -18.20 19.97
C GLU A 89 1.76 -19.54 19.31
N MET A 90 1.27 -19.51 18.07
CA MET A 90 0.97 -20.74 17.32
C MET A 90 2.23 -21.60 17.13
N ARG A 91 3.38 -20.96 16.85
CA ARG A 91 4.65 -21.68 16.66
C ARG A 91 5.15 -22.29 17.96
N GLU A 92 5.02 -21.58 19.07
CA GLU A 92 5.34 -22.11 20.40
C GLU A 92 4.42 -23.27 20.79
N LEU A 93 3.11 -23.16 20.54
CA LEU A 93 2.16 -24.23 20.81
C LEU A 93 2.45 -25.47 19.96
N LEU A 94 2.79 -25.31 18.67
CA LEU A 94 3.19 -26.42 17.81
C LEU A 94 4.51 -27.05 18.27
N ALA A 95 5.46 -26.26 18.74
CA ALA A 95 6.72 -26.76 19.29
C ALA A 95 6.50 -27.52 20.61
N ALA A 96 5.68 -26.97 21.51
CA ALA A 96 5.29 -27.62 22.76
C ALA A 96 4.56 -28.94 22.48
N LYS A 97 3.62 -28.95 21.52
CA LYS A 97 2.95 -30.17 21.07
C LYS A 97 3.95 -31.19 20.53
N ALA A 98 4.85 -30.80 19.64
CA ALA A 98 5.86 -31.71 19.09
C ALA A 98 6.79 -32.30 20.17
N ASN A 99 7.13 -31.51 21.19
CA ASN A 99 7.92 -31.98 22.33
C ASN A 99 7.14 -32.98 23.19
N VAL A 100 5.86 -32.72 23.46
CA VAL A 100 4.97 -33.63 24.19
C VAL A 100 4.75 -34.93 23.40
N ASP A 101 4.48 -34.84 22.10
CA ASP A 101 4.31 -35.99 21.22
C ASP A 101 5.58 -36.87 21.16
N ARG A 102 6.76 -36.25 21.25
CA ARG A 102 8.05 -36.95 21.35
C ARG A 102 8.26 -37.61 22.72
N LEU A 103 7.91 -36.93 23.81
CA LEU A 103 8.02 -37.47 25.17
C LEU A 103 7.04 -38.60 25.45
N MET A 104 5.84 -38.54 24.86
CA MET A 104 4.80 -39.57 25.01
C MET A 104 4.91 -40.70 23.97
N GLY A 105 5.94 -40.72 23.11
CA GLY A 105 6.16 -41.79 22.13
C GLY A 105 5.27 -41.75 20.89
N TYR A 106 4.30 -40.82 20.78
CA TYR A 106 3.45 -40.65 19.60
C TYR A 106 4.22 -40.26 18.32
N GLY A 107 5.46 -39.76 18.46
CA GLY A 107 6.35 -39.47 17.34
C GLY A 107 7.12 -40.69 16.79
N GLU A 108 7.29 -41.74 17.60
CA GLU A 108 8.11 -42.92 17.26
C GLU A 108 7.39 -43.86 16.30
N GLU A 109 6.06 -43.95 16.37
CA GLU A 109 5.23 -44.70 15.40
C GLU A 109 5.45 -44.20 13.97
N ARG A 110 5.48 -42.88 13.75
CA ARG A 110 5.70 -42.25 12.43
C ARG A 110 7.14 -42.37 11.90
N GLN A 111 8.09 -42.69 12.76
CA GLN A 111 9.50 -42.87 12.39
C GLN A 111 9.77 -44.33 12.07
N ASN A 112 9.21 -45.25 12.88
CA ASN A 112 9.21 -46.69 12.63
C ASN A 112 8.47 -47.07 11.34
N ASP A 113 7.34 -46.41 11.01
CA ASP A 113 6.61 -46.69 9.77
C ASP A 113 7.39 -46.21 8.53
N ARG A 114 8.08 -45.07 8.61
CA ARG A 114 8.93 -44.55 7.52
C ARG A 114 10.21 -45.37 7.32
N GLU A 115 10.79 -45.91 8.38
CA GLU A 115 11.94 -46.81 8.31
C GLU A 115 11.56 -48.20 7.76
N LYS A 116 10.35 -48.69 8.09
CA LYS A 116 9.82 -49.95 7.53
C LYS A 116 9.49 -49.85 6.04
N GLU A 117 8.93 -48.74 5.56
CA GLU A 117 8.71 -48.51 4.12
C GLU A 117 10.03 -48.41 3.35
N GLN A 118 11.05 -47.72 3.88
CA GLN A 118 12.35 -47.57 3.20
C GLN A 118 13.20 -48.85 3.24
N GLY A 119 12.95 -49.77 4.18
CA GLY A 119 13.62 -51.06 4.28
C GLY A 119 13.02 -52.16 3.39
N GLN A 120 11.80 -51.98 2.88
CA GLN A 120 11.14 -52.94 1.97
C GLN A 120 11.48 -52.72 0.49
N ASP A 121 12.12 -51.59 0.15
CA ASP A 121 12.47 -51.20 -1.22
C ASP A 121 13.98 -51.42 -1.54
N ARG A 122 14.65 -52.32 -0.81
CA ARG A 122 16.05 -52.73 -1.03
C ARG A 122 16.22 -54.23 -1.24
#